data_AF-A0A643AUF4-F1
#
_entry.id   AF-A0A643AUF4-F1
#
_cell.length_a   1.000
_cell.length_b   1.000
_cell.length_c   1.000
_cell.angle_alpha   90.00
_cell.angle_beta   90.00
_cell.angle_gamma   90.00
#
_symmetry.space_group_name_H-M   'P 1'
#
loop_
_entity.id
_entity.type
_entity.pdbx_description
1 polymer ?
#
loop_
_entity_poly.entity_id
_entity_poly.type
_entity_poly.pdbx_seq_one_letter_code
_entity_poly.pdbx_strand_id
1 'polypeptide(L)'
;MCEMPVNTTENPWKVSSEEERERKDLRKTHLVFSIDPRGCEDVDDAFSVRALDNGNLELGVHIADVTHFVASHSYIDIEARTRATTYYLADRRYDMLPSILSADVCSLLGGVDR
;
A
#
# COMPACT_ATOMS: atom_id res chain seq x y z
N MET A 1 5.83 17.79 -14.59
CA MET A 1 5.68 16.35 -14.36
C MET A 1 4.88 16.21 -13.06
N CYS A 2 3.73 15.55 -13.06
CA CYS A 2 2.96 15.35 -11.84
C CYS A 2 3.54 14.12 -11.14
N GLU A 3 4.24 14.30 -10.02
CA GLU A 3 4.85 13.19 -9.26
C GLU A 3 3.83 12.42 -8.42
N MET A 4 2.64 13.00 -8.21
CA MET A 4 1.62 12.40 -7.37
C MET A 4 0.56 11.70 -8.21
N PRO A 5 0.15 10.48 -7.82
CA PRO A 5 -0.99 9.81 -8.44
C PRO A 5 -2.26 10.62 -8.16
N VAL A 6 -3.24 10.47 -9.05
CA VAL A 6 -4.57 11.04 -8.89
C VAL A 6 -5.52 9.90 -8.64
N ASN A 7 -6.25 9.96 -7.51
CA ASN A 7 -7.36 9.08 -7.23
C ASN A 7 -8.56 9.94 -6.82
N THR A 8 -9.53 10.08 -7.73
CA THR A 8 -10.79 10.78 -7.45
C THR A 8 -11.96 9.90 -7.84
N THR A 9 -13.17 10.27 -7.40
CA THR A 9 -14.40 9.54 -7.76
C THR A 9 -14.61 9.50 -9.27
N GLU A 10 -14.31 10.59 -9.99
CA GLU A 10 -14.44 10.68 -11.45
C GLU A 10 -13.30 9.99 -12.20
N ASN A 11 -12.12 9.92 -11.59
CA ASN A 11 -10.92 9.32 -12.17
C ASN A 11 -10.19 8.46 -11.12
N PRO A 12 -10.72 7.26 -10.82
CA PRO A 12 -10.14 6.39 -9.82
C PRO A 12 -8.81 5.85 -10.31
N TRP A 13 -7.82 5.79 -9.42
CA TRP A 13 -6.54 5.17 -9.71
C TRP A 13 -6.73 3.67 -9.94
N LYS A 14 -6.03 3.13 -10.93
CA LYS A 14 -6.02 1.70 -11.27
C LYS A 14 -4.61 1.28 -11.65
N VAL A 15 -4.25 0.05 -11.27
CA VAL A 15 -3.02 -0.60 -11.74
C VAL A 15 -3.02 -0.63 -13.27
N SER A 16 -1.88 -0.31 -13.88
CA SER A 16 -1.74 -0.36 -15.33
C SER A 16 -1.72 -1.81 -15.82
N SER A 17 -2.21 -2.08 -17.02
CA SER A 17 -2.16 -3.43 -17.58
C SER A 17 -0.74 -3.94 -17.84
N GLU A 18 0.27 -3.07 -17.79
CA GLU A 18 1.68 -3.47 -17.85
C GLU A 18 2.14 -4.04 -16.51
N GLU A 19 1.89 -3.32 -15.42
CA GLU A 19 2.16 -3.77 -14.05
C GLU A 19 1.43 -5.08 -13.73
N GLU A 20 0.16 -5.23 -14.14
CA GLU A 20 -0.59 -6.47 -13.94
C GLU A 20 0.06 -7.70 -14.62
N ARG A 21 0.79 -7.50 -15.74
CA ARG A 21 1.46 -8.60 -16.44
C ARG A 21 2.80 -8.96 -15.81
N GLU A 22 3.48 -8.00 -15.19
CA GLU A 22 4.79 -8.21 -14.58
C GLU A 22 4.69 -8.75 -13.15
N ARG A 23 3.56 -8.52 -12.48
CA ARG A 23 3.31 -8.95 -11.11
C ARG A 23 2.59 -10.29 -11.03
N LYS A 24 2.79 -10.98 -9.90
CA LYS A 24 2.05 -12.21 -9.58
C LYS A 24 0.65 -11.83 -9.08
N ASP A 25 -0.38 -12.16 -9.84
CA ASP A 25 -1.78 -11.90 -9.44
C ASP A 25 -2.23 -12.86 -8.33
N LEU A 26 -2.46 -12.30 -7.13
CA LEU A 26 -2.93 -13.03 -5.96
C LEU A 26 -4.44 -12.87 -5.70
N ARG A 27 -5.14 -12.00 -6.43
CA ARG A 27 -6.50 -11.52 -6.12
C ARG A 27 -7.54 -12.64 -6.00
N LYS A 28 -7.34 -13.73 -6.75
CA LYS A 28 -8.26 -14.90 -6.77
C LYS A 28 -7.69 -16.14 -6.07
N THR A 29 -6.38 -16.15 -5.82
CA THR A 29 -5.68 -17.35 -5.32
C THR A 29 -5.47 -17.32 -3.82
N HIS A 30 -5.53 -16.13 -3.20
CA HIS A 30 -5.31 -15.95 -1.76
C HIS A 30 -6.48 -15.17 -1.15
N LEU A 31 -6.88 -15.59 0.04
CA LEU A 31 -7.65 -14.73 0.95
C LEU A 31 -6.65 -13.85 1.69
N VAL A 32 -6.64 -12.56 1.35
CA VAL A 32 -5.76 -11.55 1.95
C VAL A 32 -6.56 -10.69 2.92
N PHE A 33 -5.99 -10.39 4.09
CA PHE A 33 -6.61 -9.55 5.12
C PHE A 33 -5.55 -8.82 5.94
N SER A 34 -5.88 -7.66 6.49
CA SER A 34 -5.05 -6.91 7.46
C SER A 34 -5.67 -6.97 8.87
N ILE A 35 -4.88 -6.63 9.89
CA ILE A 35 -5.34 -6.56 11.28
C ILE A 35 -4.82 -5.26 11.87
N ASP A 36 -5.71 -4.26 11.93
CA ASP A 36 -5.34 -2.89 12.29
C ASP A 36 -6.15 -2.34 13.48
N PRO A 37 -5.62 -1.36 14.22
CA PRO A 37 -6.40 -0.58 15.17
C PRO A 37 -7.60 0.10 14.49
N ARG A 38 -8.66 0.31 15.28
CA ARG A 38 -9.85 1.01 14.79
C ARG A 38 -9.49 2.43 14.33
N GLY A 39 -9.80 2.73 13.07
CA GLY A 39 -9.51 4.05 12.48
C GLY A 39 -8.11 4.19 11.90
N CYS A 40 -7.35 3.09 11.74
CA CYS A 40 -6.14 3.08 10.93
C CYS A 40 -6.47 3.47 9.48
N GLU A 41 -5.68 4.36 8.90
CA GLU A 41 -5.84 4.84 7.52
C GLU A 41 -4.68 4.38 6.62
N ASP A 42 -3.53 4.11 7.21
CA ASP A 42 -2.24 3.79 6.59
C ASP A 42 -1.91 2.31 6.77
N VAL A 43 -2.76 1.44 6.24
CA VAL A 43 -2.58 -0.02 6.29
C VAL A 43 -1.47 -0.41 5.32
N ASP A 44 -0.28 -0.69 5.83
CA ASP A 44 0.92 -0.99 5.04
C ASP A 44 1.23 -2.49 4.93
N ASP A 45 0.63 -3.31 5.79
CA ASP A 45 0.78 -4.76 5.79
C ASP A 45 -0.55 -5.52 5.70
N ALA A 46 -0.52 -6.64 4.98
CA ALA A 46 -1.59 -7.61 4.92
C ALA A 46 -1.04 -9.03 4.91
N PHE A 47 -1.88 -9.99 5.25
CA PHE A 47 -1.51 -11.38 5.43
C PHE A 47 -2.41 -12.30 4.62
N SER A 48 -1.86 -13.45 4.21
CA SER A 48 -2.65 -14.58 3.75
C SER A 48 -2.11 -15.88 4.34
N VAL A 49 -3.00 -16.84 4.56
CA VAL A 49 -2.62 -18.18 5.00
C VAL A 49 -3.43 -19.22 4.25
N ARG A 50 -2.77 -20.25 3.74
CA ARG A 50 -3.44 -21.41 3.14
C ARG A 50 -2.68 -22.71 3.40
N ALA A 51 -3.45 -23.80 3.50
CA ALA A 51 -2.87 -25.14 3.52
C ALA A 51 -2.48 -25.56 2.10
N LEU A 52 -1.37 -26.28 2.00
CA LEU A 52 -0.86 -26.88 0.78
C LEU A 52 -1.16 -28.39 0.77
N ASP A 53 -1.22 -28.99 -0.42
CA ASP A 53 -1.55 -30.42 -0.61
C ASP A 53 -0.55 -31.37 0.07
N ASN A 54 0.67 -30.90 0.30
CA ASN A 54 1.72 -31.65 1.00
C ASN A 54 1.60 -31.58 2.54
N GLY A 55 0.54 -30.95 3.07
CA GLY A 55 0.32 -30.79 4.51
C GLY A 55 1.04 -29.60 5.15
N ASN A 56 1.83 -28.83 4.38
CA ASN A 56 2.45 -27.60 4.87
C ASN A 56 1.49 -26.40 4.80
N LEU A 57 1.88 -25.30 5.45
CA LEU A 57 1.21 -24.01 5.31
C LEU A 57 2.04 -23.08 4.44
N GLU A 58 1.36 -22.29 3.61
CA GLU A 58 1.91 -21.10 2.99
C GLU A 58 1.41 -19.88 3.77
N LEU A 59 2.33 -19.08 4.29
CA LEU A 59 2.07 -17.80 4.92
C LEU A 59 2.62 -16.70 4.00
N GLY A 60 1.75 -15.79 3.57
CA GLY A 60 2.12 -14.59 2.81
C GLY A 60 2.09 -13.36 3.70
N VAL A 61 3.14 -12.55 3.61
CA VAL A 61 3.17 -11.17 4.12
C VAL A 61 3.24 -10.25 2.90
N HIS A 62 2.25 -9.38 2.77
CA HIS A 62 2.07 -8.49 1.63
C HIS A 62 2.26 -7.07 2.14
N ILE A 63 3.28 -6.38 1.63
CA ILE A 63 3.61 -5.02 2.04
C ILE A 63 3.26 -4.07 0.90
N ALA A 64 2.70 -2.91 1.25
CA ALA A 64 2.43 -1.83 0.31
C ALA A 64 3.69 -1.47 -0.50
N ASP A 65 3.58 -1.45 -1.84
CA ASP A 65 4.69 -1.11 -2.73
C ASP A 65 4.85 0.41 -2.88
N VAL A 66 5.23 1.08 -1.79
CA VAL A 66 5.46 2.53 -1.76
C VAL A 66 6.52 2.95 -2.79
N THR A 67 7.52 2.11 -3.03
CA THR A 67 8.63 2.39 -3.94
C THR A 67 8.24 2.44 -5.41
N HIS A 68 7.09 1.85 -5.78
CA HIS A 68 6.50 2.05 -7.11
C HIS A 68 6.13 3.52 -7.35
N PHE A 69 5.68 4.23 -6.30
CA PHE A 69 5.25 5.63 -6.40
C PHE A 69 6.35 6.63 -6.02
N VAL A 70 7.27 6.25 -5.14
CA VAL A 70 8.33 7.14 -4.63
C VAL A 70 9.67 6.77 -5.29
N ALA A 71 9.92 7.37 -6.45
CA ALA A 71 11.20 7.19 -7.14
C ALA A 71 12.35 7.83 -6.35
N SER A 72 13.51 7.15 -6.35
CA SER A 72 14.74 7.67 -5.74
C SER A 72 15.08 9.06 -6.30
N HIS A 73 15.45 9.99 -5.41
CA HIS A 73 15.78 11.38 -5.73
C HIS A 73 14.63 12.25 -6.28
N SER A 74 13.38 11.79 -6.25
CA SER A 74 12.19 12.63 -6.49
C SER A 74 12.00 13.67 -5.38
N TYR A 75 11.14 14.68 -5.61
CA TYR A 75 10.83 15.64 -4.54
C TYR A 75 10.14 14.95 -3.35
N ILE A 76 9.31 13.94 -3.62
CA ILE A 76 8.68 13.13 -2.58
C ILE A 76 9.72 12.36 -1.77
N ASP A 77 10.71 11.73 -2.43
CA ASP A 77 11.81 11.04 -1.73
C ASP A 77 12.64 12.00 -0.86
N ILE A 78 12.99 13.19 -1.38
CA ILE A 78 13.77 14.18 -0.63
C ILE A 78 13.00 14.64 0.62
N GLU A 79 11.70 14.90 0.50
CA GLU A 79 10.85 15.29 1.62
C GLU A 79 10.67 14.14 2.62
N ALA A 80 10.40 12.92 2.13
CA ALA A 80 10.26 11.73 2.96
C ALA A 80 11.53 11.44 3.75
N ARG A 81 12.71 11.55 3.13
CA ARG A 81 14.01 11.43 3.81
C ARG A 81 14.25 12.51 4.86
N THR A 82 13.76 13.72 4.60
CA THR A 82 13.86 14.84 5.56
C THR A 82 12.97 14.61 6.79
N ARG A 83 11.75 14.09 6.60
CA ARG A 83 10.85 13.73 7.71
C ARG A 83 11.27 12.47 8.45
N ALA A 84 11.87 11.52 7.72
CA ALA A 84 12.35 10.20 8.12
C ALA A 84 11.28 9.22 8.65
N THR A 85 10.22 9.70 9.31
CA THR A 85 9.15 8.87 9.86
C THR A 85 7.86 9.66 10.06
N THR A 86 6.75 8.94 10.22
CA THR A 86 5.47 9.50 10.64
C THR A 86 5.46 9.63 12.17
N TYR A 87 5.10 10.81 12.69
CA TYR A 87 4.99 11.04 14.13
C TYR A 87 3.53 10.92 14.58
N TYR A 88 3.26 10.01 15.50
CA TYR A 88 1.93 9.83 16.11
C TYR A 88 1.92 10.51 17.49
N LEU A 89 1.11 11.54 17.63
CA LEU A 89 0.82 12.21 18.90
C LEU A 89 -0.55 11.78 19.42
N ALA A 90 -0.87 12.14 20.66
CA ALA A 90 -2.16 11.77 21.27
C ALA A 90 -3.38 12.34 20.52
N ASP A 91 -3.24 13.48 19.84
CA ASP A 91 -4.33 14.20 19.18
C ASP A 91 -4.18 14.33 17.66
N ARG A 92 -3.03 13.98 17.10
CA ARG A 92 -2.72 14.19 15.67
C ARG A 92 -1.60 13.30 15.17
N ARG A 93 -1.49 13.20 13.85
CA ARG A 93 -0.39 12.52 13.15
C ARG A 93 0.31 13.51 12.20
N TYR A 94 1.63 13.39 12.07
CA TYR A 94 2.42 14.10 11.07
C TYR A 94 3.06 13.09 10.11
N ASP A 95 2.49 12.99 8.92
CA ASP A 95 2.79 11.93 7.97
C ASP A 95 4.14 12.13 7.28
N MET A 96 4.90 11.05 7.12
CA MET A 96 6.11 11.04 6.29
C MET A 96 5.79 11.30 4.81
N LEU A 97 4.70 10.72 4.32
CA LEU A 97 4.26 10.81 2.93
C LEU A 97 2.96 11.61 2.83
N PRO A 98 2.66 12.23 1.66
CA PRO A 98 1.36 12.82 1.39
C PRO A 98 0.22 11.81 1.57
N SER A 99 -0.95 12.28 2.04
CA SER A 99 -2.11 11.42 2.33
C SER A 99 -2.60 10.59 1.13
N ILE A 100 -2.46 11.11 -0.10
CA ILE A 100 -2.79 10.34 -1.31
C ILE A 100 -1.95 9.07 -1.44
N LEU A 101 -0.71 9.07 -0.92
CA LEU A 101 0.14 7.89 -0.89
C LEU A 101 -0.14 7.06 0.37
N SER A 102 -0.01 7.67 1.55
CA SER A 102 -0.07 6.94 2.83
C SER A 102 -1.45 6.37 3.17
N ALA A 103 -2.52 7.12 2.92
CA ALA A 103 -3.88 6.79 3.35
C ALA A 103 -4.80 6.33 2.21
N ASP A 104 -4.29 6.28 0.97
CA ASP A 104 -5.09 5.94 -0.20
C ASP A 104 -4.40 4.92 -1.11
N VAL A 105 -3.55 5.35 -2.06
CA VAL A 105 -3.08 4.43 -3.11
C VAL A 105 -2.10 3.36 -2.61
N CYS A 106 -1.35 3.61 -1.53
CA CYS A 106 -0.51 2.59 -0.91
C CYS A 106 -1.21 1.87 0.25
N SER A 107 -2.32 2.42 0.77
CA SER A 107 -3.06 1.78 1.86
C SER A 107 -3.81 0.56 1.35
N LEU A 108 -3.63 -0.60 1.98
CA LEU A 108 -4.20 -1.89 1.60
C LEU A 108 -5.68 -2.01 1.99
N LEU A 109 -6.49 -1.09 1.49
CA LEU A 109 -7.92 -0.99 1.79
C LEU A 109 -8.72 -2.19 1.25
N GLY A 110 -9.64 -2.70 2.06
CA GLY A 110 -10.47 -3.85 1.71
C GLY A 110 -11.37 -3.60 0.49
N GLY A 111 -11.42 -4.58 -0.41
CA GLY A 111 -12.31 -4.56 -1.58
C GLY A 111 -11.79 -3.75 -2.78
N VAL A 112 -10.54 -3.28 -2.74
CA VAL A 112 -9.89 -2.54 -3.82
C VAL A 112 -8.54 -3.18 -4.14
N ASP A 113 -8.20 -3.24 -5.42
CA ASP A 113 -6.89 -3.75 -5.86
C ASP A 113 -5.76 -2.79 -5.44
N ARG A 114 -4.67 -3.37 -4.95
CA ARG A 114 -3.44 -2.72 -4.50
C ARG A 114 -2.23 -3.56 -4.87
#